data_AF-A0A2A2HUG1-F1
#
_entry.id   AF-A0A2A2HUG1-F1
#
_cell.length_a   1.000
_cell.length_b   1.000
_cell.length_c   1.000
_cell.angle_alpha   90.00
_cell.angle_beta   90.00
_cell.angle_gamma   90.00
#
_symmetry.space_group_name_H-M   'P 1'
#
loop_
_entity.id
_entity.type
_entity.pdbx_description
1 polymer ?
#
loop_
_entity_poly.entity_id
_entity_poly.type
_entity_poly.pdbx_seq_one_letter_code
_entity_poly.pdbx_strand_id
1 'polypeptide(L)' 'MQQITLPDCVYGDLNKFISTSYSKNLPHPLLIAQAFCLRFQEHGKKYGLSTITDNVEYIIKNYH' A
#
# COMPACT_ATOMS: atom_id res chain seq x y z
N MET A 1 -1.50 -0.27 18.97
CA MET A 1 -1.63 -0.92 17.66
C MET A 1 -0.22 -1.18 17.16
N GLN A 2 0.18 -2.44 17.03
CA GLN A 2 1.53 -2.78 16.56
C GLN A 2 1.60 -2.48 15.07
N GLN A 3 2.44 -1.51 14.71
CA GLN A 3 2.70 -1.08 13.35
C GLN A 3 3.43 -2.24 12.66
N ILE A 4 2.72 -3.08 11.91
CA ILE A 4 3.36 -4.11 11.08
C ILE A 4 4.12 -3.35 10.00
N THR A 5 5.41 -3.16 10.23
CA THR A 5 6.30 -2.40 9.38
C THR A 5 6.58 -3.28 8.17
N LEU A 6 5.95 -2.96 7.03
CA LEU A 6 6.44 -3.46 5.75
C LEU A 6 7.94 -3.15 5.68
N PRO A 7 8.78 -4.06 5.17
CA PRO A 7 10.17 -3.73 4.95
C PRO A 7 10.28 -2.48 4.07
N ASP A 8 11.33 -1.68 4.27
CA ASP A 8 11.50 -0.39 3.58
C ASP A 8 11.40 -0.52 2.05
N CYS A 9 11.84 -1.65 1.47
CA CYS A 9 11.69 -1.91 0.04
C CYS A 9 10.22 -2.01 -0.38
N VAL A 10 9.40 -2.78 0.34
CA VAL A 10 7.98 -2.97 0.04
C VAL A 10 7.19 -1.70 0.31
N TYR A 11 7.56 -0.99 1.38
CA TYR A 11 6.97 0.31 1.69
C TYR A 11 7.30 1.35 0.61
N GLY A 12 8.55 1.39 0.14
CA GLY A 12 8.99 2.25 -0.96
C GLY A 12 8.25 1.95 -2.26
N ASP A 13 8.09 0.68 -2.61
CA ASP A 13 7.32 0.25 -3.79
C ASP A 13 5.84 0.62 -3.66
N LEU A 14 5.25 0.47 -2.46
CA LEU A 14 3.87 0.86 -2.19
C LEU A 14 3.67 2.37 -2.32
N ASN A 15 4.55 3.16 -1.70
CA ASN A 15 4.50 4.62 -1.79
C ASN A 15 4.65 5.09 -3.25
N LYS A 16 5.64 4.55 -3.97
CA LYS A 16 5.86 4.84 -5.40
C LYS A 16 4.64 4.44 -6.24
N PHE A 17 4.04 3.29 -5.98
CA PHE A 17 2.83 2.84 -6.66
C PHE A 17 1.67 3.81 -6.46
N ILE A 18 1.46 4.28 -5.22
CA ILE A 18 0.41 5.26 -4.89
C ILE A 18 0.67 6.59 -5.61
N SER A 19 1.85 7.16 -5.45
CA SER A 19 2.18 8.47 -6.04
C SER A 19 2.12 8.44 -7.58
N THR A 20 2.49 7.33 -8.22
CA THR A 20 2.45 7.23 -9.69
C THR A 20 1.05 6.95 -10.23
N SER A 21 0.28 6.09 -9.56
CA SER A 21 -0.99 5.59 -10.11
C SER A 21 -2.19 6.42 -9.66
N TYR A 22 -2.09 7.11 -8.52
CA TYR A 22 -3.20 7.79 -7.85
C TYR A 22 -2.88 9.25 -7.48
N SER A 23 -1.89 9.87 -8.13
CA SER A 23 -1.50 11.28 -7.89
C SER A 23 -2.64 12.30 -7.99
N LYS A 24 -3.66 12.03 -8.82
CA LYS A 24 -4.76 12.96 -9.10
C LYS A 24 -6.06 12.63 -8.38
N ASN A 25 -6.26 11.35 -8.05
CA ASN A 25 -7.46 10.89 -7.38
C ASN A 25 -7.10 9.65 -6.56
N LEU A 26 -7.38 9.71 -5.25
CA LEU A 26 -7.11 8.65 -4.30
C LEU A 26 -8.41 7.84 -4.08
N PRO A 27 -8.53 6.65 -4.69
CA PRO A 27 -9.64 5.77 -4.39
C PRO A 27 -9.52 5.21 -2.97
N HIS A 28 -10.57 4.52 -2.52
CA HIS A 28 -10.60 3.89 -1.21
C HIS A 28 -9.33 3.02 -0.96
N PRO A 29 -8.70 3.09 0.24
CA PRO A 29 -7.44 2.40 0.54
C PRO A 29 -7.42 0.91 0.18
N LEU A 30 -8.55 0.22 0.42
CA LEU A 30 -8.72 -1.18 0.03
C LEU A 30 -8.52 -1.43 -1.47
N LEU A 31 -9.00 -0.54 -2.34
CA LEU A 31 -8.87 -0.69 -3.80
C LEU A 31 -7.41 -0.54 -4.23
N ILE A 32 -6.69 0.38 -3.62
CA ILE A 32 -5.25 0.59 -3.84
C ILE A 32 -4.47 -0.65 -3.38
N ALA A 33 -4.78 -1.17 -2.20
CA ALA A 33 -4.13 -2.36 -1.65
C ALA A 33 -4.37 -3.60 -2.52
N GLN A 34 -5.60 -3.79 -3.01
CA GLN A 34 -5.94 -4.86 -3.95
C GLN A 34 -5.14 -4.73 -5.26
N ALA A 35 -5.10 -3.53 -5.84
CA ALA A 35 -4.35 -3.27 -7.06
C ALA A 35 -2.83 -3.51 -6.86
N PHE A 36 -2.29 -3.10 -5.72
CA PHE A 36 -0.89 -3.37 -5.36
C PHE A 36 -0.63 -4.88 -5.24
N CYS A 37 -1.48 -5.62 -4.52
CA CYS A 37 -1.35 -7.08 -4.38
C CYS A 37 -1.47 -7.81 -5.72
N LEU A 38 -2.27 -7.30 -6.67
CA LEU A 38 -2.37 -7.87 -8.01
C LEU A 38 -1.12 -7.62 -8.86
N ARG A 39 -0.52 -6.42 -8.72
CA ARG A 39 0.70 -6.03 -9.45
C ARG A 39 1.96 -6.67 -8.87
N PHE A 40 2.03 -6.77 -7.55
CA PHE A 40 3.14 -7.34 -6.80
C PHE A 40 2.67 -8.57 -6.02
N GLN A 41 2.36 -9.63 -6.76
CA GLN A 41 1.75 -10.83 -6.19
C GLN A 41 2.58 -11.47 -5.07
N GLU A 42 3.90 -11.39 -5.14
CA GLU A 42 4.79 -11.90 -4.08
C GLU A 42 4.61 -11.10 -2.78
N HIS A 43 4.50 -9.78 -2.85
CA HIS A 43 4.22 -8.94 -1.70
C HIS A 43 2.81 -9.20 -1.15
N GLY A 44 1.81 -9.29 -2.04
CA GLY A 44 0.43 -9.61 -1.64
C GLY A 44 0.31 -10.96 -0.94
N LYS A 45 1.01 -11.99 -1.43
CA LYS A 45 1.04 -13.33 -0.81
C LYS A 45 1.77 -13.33 0.53
N LYS A 46 2.89 -12.60 0.64
CA LYS A 46 3.74 -12.60 1.84
C LYS A 46 3.16 -11.80 2.99
N TYR A 47 2.60 -10.62 2.72
CA TYR A 47 2.14 -9.69 3.74
C TYR A 47 0.61 -9.70 3.91
N GLY A 48 -0.13 -10.15 2.91
CA GLY A 48 -1.58 -10.20 2.96
C GLY A 48 -2.25 -8.84 2.73
N LEU A 49 -3.49 -8.89 2.23
CA LEU A 49 -4.22 -7.69 1.83
C LEU A 49 -4.50 -6.74 3.01
N SER A 50 -4.78 -7.27 4.20
CA SER A 50 -5.06 -6.46 5.40
C SER A 50 -3.87 -5.58 5.75
N THR A 51 -2.67 -6.17 5.87
CA THR A 51 -1.44 -5.44 6.20
C THR A 51 -1.08 -4.40 5.15
N ILE A 52 -1.25 -4.72 3.85
CA ILE A 52 -1.06 -3.72 2.79
C ILE A 52 -2.07 -2.57 2.93
N THR A 53 -3.34 -2.88 3.22
CA THR A 53 -4.39 -1.85 3.39
C THR A 53 -4.09 -0.91 4.56
N ASP A 54 -3.68 -1.43 5.71
CA ASP A 54 -3.29 -0.61 6.87
C ASP A 54 -2.13 0.35 6.53
N ASN A 55 -1.16 -0.14 5.75
CA ASN A 55 -0.02 0.67 5.32
C ASN A 55 -0.42 1.71 4.26
N VAL A 56 -1.33 1.38 3.35
CA VAL A 56 -1.92 2.36 2.41
C VAL A 56 -2.63 3.46 3.18
N GLU A 57 -3.49 3.11 4.14
CA GLU A 57 -4.18 4.11 4.97
C GLU A 57 -3.20 5.01 5.71
N TYR A 58 -2.13 4.44 6.25
CA TYR A 58 -1.08 5.21 6.90
C TYR A 58 -0.39 6.17 5.93
N ILE A 59 -0.01 5.71 4.73
CA ILE A 59 0.64 6.56 3.71
C ILE A 59 -0.29 7.72 3.33
N ILE A 60 -1.56 7.42 3.05
CA ILE A 60 -2.53 8.44 2.64
C ILE A 60 -2.74 9.47 3.74
N LYS A 61 -2.87 9.08 5.00
CA LYS A 61 -3.10 10.02 6.11
C LYS A 61 -1.92 10.92 6.44
N ASN A 62 -0.69 10.51 6.12
CA ASN A 62 0.53 11.24 6.51
C ASN A 62 1.18 12.01 5.35
N TYR A 63 0.93 11.62 4.10
CA TYR A 63 1.62 12.16 2.92
C TYR A 63 0.68 12.72 1.84
N HIS A 64 -0.64 12.66 2.05
CA HIS A 64 -1.68 13.21 1.18
C HIS A 64 -2.76 13.92 2.00
#